data_AF-A0A368KBS7-F1
#
_entry.id   AF-A0A368KBS7-F1
#
_cell.length_a   1.000
_cell.length_b   1.000
_cell.length_c   1.000
_cell.angle_alpha   90.00
_cell.angle_beta   90.00
_cell.angle_gamma   90.00
#
_symmetry.space_group_name_H-M   'P 1'
#
loop_
_entity.id
_entity.type
_entity.pdbx_description
1 polymer ?
#
loop_
_entity_poly.entity_id
_entity_poly.type
_entity_poly.pdbx_seq_one_letter_code
_entity_poly.pdbx_strand_id
1 'polypeptide(L)'
;GVQAAATPQGSRYDSRMQQVSYNPYNTTVINTQVAFLSTLVFDDDETVIDARSGMAKGWDVQHDANRVYVMPVPVTQTEEVTDSEGQKTRTERVYEPVPQDWTTNLFVVTS
;
A
#
# COMPACT_ATOMS: atom_id res chain seq x y z
N GLY A 1 -2.15 -10.49 15.41
CA GLY A 1 -2.91 -9.23 15.40
C GLY A 1 -2.01 -8.14 15.92
N VAL A 2 -1.92 -7.00 15.23
CA VAL A 2 -1.12 -5.86 15.68
C VAL A 2 -1.86 -5.22 16.85
N GLN A 3 -1.31 -5.33 18.06
CA GLN A 3 -1.83 -4.62 19.23
C GLN A 3 -1.58 -3.12 18.99
N ALA A 4 -2.64 -2.31 18.93
CA ALA A 4 -2.66 -0.88 18.57
C ALA A 4 -2.79 -0.54 17.07
N ALA A 5 -3.52 -1.33 16.28
CA ALA A 5 -4.00 -0.90 14.97
C ALA A 5 -5.45 -0.40 15.04
N ALA A 6 -5.73 0.78 14.47
CA ALA A 6 -7.06 1.32 14.23
C ALA A 6 -7.60 0.82 12.88
N THR A 7 -8.83 0.35 12.89
CA THR A 7 -9.56 -0.04 11.68
C THR A 7 -10.53 1.08 11.30
N PRO A 8 -10.37 1.72 10.14
CA PRO A 8 -11.31 2.72 9.65
C PRO A 8 -12.74 2.17 9.62
N GLN A 9 -13.70 2.97 10.06
CA GLN A 9 -15.10 2.58 10.14
C GLN A 9 -15.85 3.18 8.96
N GLY A 10 -16.60 2.33 8.25
CA GLY A 10 -17.45 2.75 7.15
C GLY A 10 -18.57 3.70 7.63
N SER A 11 -18.90 4.67 6.80
CA SER A 11 -20.04 5.55 7.08
C SER A 11 -21.37 4.79 7.01
N ARG A 12 -22.42 5.36 7.61
CA ARG A 12 -23.80 4.82 7.49
C ARG A 12 -24.38 4.91 6.08
N TYR A 13 -23.76 5.70 5.20
CA TYR A 13 -24.25 5.98 3.85
C TYR A 13 -23.57 5.09 2.80
N ASP A 14 -22.27 4.87 2.95
CA ASP A 14 -21.46 3.99 2.12
C ASP A 14 -20.31 3.42 2.98
N SER A 15 -20.22 2.10 3.08
CA SER A 15 -19.20 1.40 3.87
C SER A 15 -17.80 1.45 3.26
N ARG A 16 -17.70 1.82 1.99
CA ARG A 16 -16.42 2.04 1.28
C ARG A 16 -15.79 3.38 1.65
N MET A 17 -16.61 4.35 2.07
CA MET A 17 -16.15 5.61 2.62
C MET A 17 -15.89 5.43 4.10
N GLN A 18 -14.63 5.25 4.47
CA GLN A 18 -14.21 4.93 5.82
C GLN A 18 -13.51 6.11 6.48
N GLN A 19 -13.70 6.27 7.78
CA GLN A 19 -13.08 7.33 8.57
C GLN A 19 -12.38 6.74 9.80
N VAL A 20 -11.30 7.40 10.20
CA VAL A 20 -10.56 7.09 11.42
C VAL A 20 -10.01 8.40 11.99
N SER A 21 -10.09 8.57 13.31
CA SER A 21 -9.42 9.68 13.96
C SER A 21 -7.92 9.39 14.06
N TYR A 22 -7.10 10.38 13.67
CA TYR A 22 -5.66 10.28 13.83
C TYR A 22 -5.28 10.06 15.30
N ASN A 23 -4.30 9.19 15.53
CA ASN A 23 -3.70 8.98 16.82
C ASN A 23 -2.20 8.68 16.64
N PRO A 24 -1.29 9.51 17.19
CA PRO A 24 0.15 9.35 17.00
C PRO A 24 0.74 8.09 17.66
N TYR A 25 -0.04 7.39 18.50
CA TYR A 25 0.39 6.20 19.24
C TYR A 25 -0.14 4.90 18.62
N ASN A 26 -0.75 4.96 17.44
CA ASN A 26 -1.29 3.77 16.76
C ASN A 26 -0.98 3.78 15.27
N THR A 27 -1.28 2.65 14.62
CA THR A 27 -1.25 2.54 13.15
C THR A 27 -2.67 2.43 12.62
N THR A 28 -2.90 2.85 11.38
CA THR A 28 -4.19 2.66 10.70
C THR A 28 -4.06 1.55 9.67
N VAL A 29 -5.00 0.59 9.67
CA VAL A 29 -5.07 -0.44 8.63
C VAL A 29 -5.80 0.13 7.41
N ILE A 30 -5.14 0.08 6.26
CA ILE A 30 -5.72 0.44 4.97
C ILE A 30 -5.83 -0.83 4.13
N ASN A 31 -7.05 -1.18 3.73
CA ASN A 31 -7.28 -2.29 2.82
C ASN A 31 -7.46 -1.74 1.41
N THR A 32 -6.69 -2.27 0.46
CA THR A 32 -6.76 -1.92 -0.95
C THR A 32 -7.14 -3.14 -1.78
N GLN A 33 -7.52 -2.93 -3.03
CA GLN A 33 -7.86 -4.01 -3.95
C GLN A 33 -7.18 -3.81 -5.30
N VAL A 34 -6.76 -4.91 -5.94
CA VAL A 34 -6.20 -4.88 -7.30
C VAL A 34 -7.19 -4.25 -8.27
N ALA A 35 -6.71 -3.40 -9.16
CA ALA A 35 -7.49 -2.60 -10.11
C ALA A 35 -8.43 -1.55 -9.48
N PHE A 36 -8.27 -1.24 -8.18
CA PHE A 36 -8.94 -0.12 -7.53
C PHE A 36 -7.91 0.89 -6.98
N LEU A 37 -8.22 2.17 -7.13
CA LEU A 37 -7.47 3.24 -6.50
C LEU A 37 -8.05 3.55 -5.12
N SER A 38 -7.27 3.34 -4.06
CA SER A 38 -7.62 3.80 -2.72
C SER A 38 -7.09 5.21 -2.50
N THR A 39 -7.94 6.14 -2.07
CA THR A 39 -7.52 7.51 -1.75
C THR A 39 -7.66 7.75 -0.26
N LEU A 40 -6.56 8.14 0.37
CA LEU A 40 -6.56 8.71 1.72
C LEU A 40 -6.73 10.22 1.59
N VAL A 41 -7.64 10.79 2.36
CA VAL A 41 -7.90 12.23 2.39
C VAL A 41 -7.63 12.70 3.81
N PHE A 42 -6.69 13.63 3.93
CA PHE A 42 -6.30 14.30 5.17
C PHE A 42 -7.18 15.53 5.39
N ASP A 43 -7.03 16.24 6.52
CA ASP A 43 -7.86 17.42 6.79
C ASP A 43 -7.64 18.51 5.71
N ASP A 44 -8.58 19.45 5.59
CA ASP A 44 -8.55 20.48 4.54
C ASP A 44 -7.44 21.51 4.77
N ASP A 45 -6.90 21.61 5.98
CA ASP A 45 -5.76 22.45 6.34
C ASP A 45 -4.40 21.73 6.26
N GLU A 46 -4.39 20.42 6.01
CA GLU A 46 -3.16 19.64 5.85
C GLU A 46 -2.65 19.64 4.40
N THR A 47 -1.33 19.57 4.22
CA THR A 47 -0.72 19.25 2.92
C THR A 47 0.21 18.05 3.05
N VAL A 48 0.09 17.07 2.15
CA VAL A 48 0.97 15.90 2.12
C VAL A 48 2.32 16.30 1.53
N ILE A 49 3.36 16.20 2.36
CA ILE A 49 4.75 16.50 2.01
C ILE A 49 5.44 15.26 1.43
N ASP A 50 5.13 14.08 1.95
CA ASP A 50 5.77 12.82 1.54
C ASP A 50 4.81 11.65 1.76
N ALA A 51 4.83 10.67 0.85
CA ALA A 51 4.08 9.43 0.97
C ALA A 51 4.85 8.27 0.33
N ARG A 52 5.20 7.24 1.10
CA ARG A 52 5.99 6.09 0.59
C ARG A 52 5.61 4.78 1.26
N SER A 53 5.62 3.71 0.47
CA SER A 53 5.48 2.35 0.96
C SER A 53 6.84 1.73 1.33
N GLY A 54 6.85 0.78 2.26
CA GLY A 54 8.04 -0.02 2.56
C GLY A 54 8.43 -0.96 1.43
N MET A 55 7.48 -1.34 0.57
CA MET A 55 7.68 -2.15 -0.63
C MET A 55 7.40 -1.35 -1.90
N ALA A 56 8.29 -0.39 -2.21
CA ALA A 56 8.12 0.57 -3.30
C ALA A 56 7.84 -0.06 -4.68
N LYS A 57 8.37 -1.26 -4.97
CA LYS A 57 8.14 -1.92 -6.27
C LYS A 57 6.74 -2.52 -6.44
N GLY A 58 6.06 -2.86 -5.34
CA GLY A 58 4.75 -3.52 -5.38
C GLY A 58 3.58 -2.59 -5.10
N TRP A 59 3.85 -1.31 -4.90
CA TRP A 59 2.85 -0.30 -4.57
C TRP A 59 3.11 0.98 -5.34
N ASP A 60 2.14 1.40 -6.13
CA ASP A 60 2.10 2.75 -6.69
C ASP A 60 1.51 3.69 -5.62
N VAL A 61 2.32 4.64 -5.18
CA VAL A 61 1.96 5.63 -4.17
C VAL A 61 2.26 7.01 -4.74
N GLN A 62 1.21 7.82 -4.83
CA GLN A 62 1.27 9.20 -5.32
C GLN A 62 0.56 10.10 -4.31
N HIS A 63 0.89 11.39 -4.30
CA HIS A 63 0.19 12.36 -3.46
C HIS A 63 -0.01 13.68 -4.18
N ASP A 64 -1.09 14.36 -3.85
CA ASP A 64 -1.43 15.69 -4.34
C ASP A 64 -2.27 16.42 -3.28
N ALA A 65 -1.91 17.67 -2.96
CA ALA A 65 -2.52 18.45 -1.89
C ALA A 65 -2.67 17.64 -0.58
N ASN A 66 -3.90 17.47 -0.07
CA ASN A 66 -4.22 16.71 1.13
C ASN A 66 -4.56 15.23 0.86
N ARG A 67 -4.07 14.65 -0.25
CA ARG A 67 -4.46 13.31 -0.69
C ARG A 67 -3.28 12.41 -0.94
N VAL A 68 -3.44 11.14 -0.59
CA VAL A 68 -2.54 10.05 -0.97
C VAL A 68 -3.32 9.01 -1.75
N TYR A 69 -2.81 8.66 -2.93
CA TYR A 69 -3.33 7.63 -3.81
C TYR A 69 -2.50 6.38 -3.65
N VAL A 70 -3.15 5.24 -3.41
CA VAL A 70 -2.49 3.97 -3.14
C VAL A 70 -3.11 2.88 -4.01
N MET A 71 -2.25 2.16 -4.75
CA MET A 71 -2.66 1.03 -5.57
C MET A 71 -1.59 -0.07 -5.51
N PRO A 72 -1.96 -1.34 -5.24
CA PRO A 72 -1.04 -2.45 -5.37
C PRO A 72 -0.74 -2.71 -6.86
N VAL A 73 0.54 -2.93 -7.20
CA VAL A 73 1.00 -3.21 -8.56
C VAL A 73 1.85 -4.48 -8.61
N PRO A 74 1.86 -5.21 -9.75
CA PRO A 74 2.69 -6.40 -9.91
C PRO A 74 4.19 -6.08 -9.81
N VAL A 75 4.97 -7.01 -9.26
CA VAL A 75 6.43 -6.91 -9.21
C VAL A 75 7.05 -7.82 -10.26
N THR A 76 7.91 -7.27 -11.11
CA THR A 76 8.76 -8.07 -12.01
C THR A 76 10.13 -8.26 -11.38
N GLN A 77 10.57 -9.52 -11.27
CA GLN A 77 11.88 -9.90 -10.74
C GLN A 77 12.63 -10.78 -11.72
N THR A 78 13.92 -10.52 -11.89
CA THR A 78 14.83 -11.40 -12.62
C THR A 78 15.40 -12.44 -11.68
N GLU A 79 15.17 -13.71 -11.99
CA GLU A 79 15.63 -14.86 -11.21
C GLU A 79 16.69 -15.65 -11.99
N GLU A 80 17.69 -16.17 -11.29
CA GLU A 80 18.63 -17.13 -11.85
C GLU A 80 18.13 -18.54 -11.56
N VAL A 81 17.74 -19.25 -12.62
CA VAL A 81 17.26 -20.63 -12.53
C VAL A 81 18.39 -21.54 -13.01
N THR A 82 18.72 -22.55 -12.21
CA THR A 82 19.63 -23.63 -12.62
C THR A 82 18.80 -24.80 -13.09
N ASP A 83 19.02 -25.25 -14.32
CA ASP A 83 18.33 -26.43 -14.87
C ASP A 83 18.91 -27.75 -14.34
N SER A 84 18.33 -28.87 -14.77
CA SER A 84 18.79 -30.22 -14.41
C SER A 84 20.19 -30.56 -14.91
N GLU A 85 20.73 -29.79 -15.86
CA GLU A 85 22.06 -29.96 -16.45
C GLU A 85 23.10 -29.01 -15.81
N GLY A 86 22.68 -28.17 -14.86
CA GLY A 86 23.54 -27.21 -14.16
C GLY A 86 23.73 -25.88 -14.90
N GLN A 87 23.01 -25.63 -15.99
CA GLN A 87 23.07 -24.36 -16.72
C GLN A 87 22.22 -23.30 -16.00
N LYS A 88 22.81 -22.13 -15.79
CA LYS A 88 22.17 -20.97 -15.18
C LYS A 88 21.56 -20.08 -16.25
N THR A 89 20.25 -19.87 -16.17
CA THR A 89 19.50 -18.97 -17.07
C THR A 89 18.82 -17.88 -16.25
N ARG A 90 18.81 -16.65 -16.77
CA ARG A 90 18.05 -15.55 -16.16
C ARG A 90 16.66 -15.51 -16.76
N THR A 91 15.64 -15.60 -15.91
CA THR A 91 14.24 -15.57 -16.31
C THR A 91 13.54 -14.42 -15.60
N GLU A 92 12.69 -13.69 -16.31
CA GLU A 92 11.81 -12.70 -15.70
C GLU A 92 10.54 -13.38 -15.19
N ARG A 93 10.18 -13.06 -13.95
CA ARG A 93 8.97 -13.56 -13.32
C ARG A 93 8.14 -12.40 -12.81
N VAL A 94 6.85 -12.44 -13.13
CA VAL A 94 5.86 -11.47 -12.65
C VAL A 94 5.14 -12.06 -11.45
N TYR A 95 5.09 -11.28 -10.38
CA TYR A 95 4.39 -11.60 -9.15
C TYR A 95 3.19 -10.67 -9.00
N GLU A 96 2.00 -11.26 -8.96
CA GLU A 96 0.74 -10.54 -8.80
C GLU A 96 0.47 -10.19 -7.33
N PRO A 97 -0.21 -9.07 -7.04
CA PRO A 97 -0.53 -8.71 -5.67
C PRO A 97 -1.45 -9.72 -4.98
N VAL A 98 -0.96 -10.27 -3.86
CA VAL A 98 -1.74 -11.16 -2.99
C VAL A 98 -1.65 -10.70 -1.55
N PRO A 99 -2.75 -10.77 -0.75
CA PRO A 99 -2.78 -10.19 0.61
C PRO A 99 -1.64 -10.64 1.53
N GLN A 100 -1.20 -11.90 1.38
CA GLN A 100 -0.20 -12.51 2.24
C GLN A 100 1.21 -11.95 1.98
N ASP A 101 1.51 -11.54 0.74
CA ASP A 101 2.86 -11.13 0.32
C ASP A 101 2.96 -9.62 0.03
N TRP A 102 1.83 -8.94 -0.20
CA TRP A 102 1.81 -7.49 -0.50
C TRP A 102 1.67 -6.60 0.71
N THR A 103 1.47 -7.16 1.90
CA THR A 103 1.36 -6.36 3.13
C THR A 103 2.62 -5.52 3.34
N THR A 104 2.44 -4.21 3.45
CA THR A 104 3.54 -3.26 3.67
C THR A 104 3.11 -2.15 4.62
N ASN A 105 4.07 -1.40 5.13
CA ASN A 105 3.83 -0.13 5.82
C ASN A 105 3.72 1.02 4.81
N LEU A 106 2.90 2.02 5.13
CA LEU A 106 2.78 3.28 4.41
C LEU A 106 3.16 4.41 5.37
N PHE A 107 4.17 5.20 5.00
CA PHE A 107 4.56 6.41 5.71
C PHE A 107 3.98 7.61 4.98
N VAL A 108 3.31 8.50 5.71
CA VAL A 108 2.81 9.76 5.20
C VAL A 108 3.25 10.88 6.14
N VAL A 109 3.70 12.00 5.59
CA VAL A 109 4.07 13.20 6.32
C VAL A 109 3.19 14.35 5.82
N THR A 110 2.54 15.05 6.75
CA THR A 110 1.73 16.24 6.49
C THR A 110 2.27 17.46 7.24
N SER A 111 1.86 18.67 6.84
CA SER A 111 2.06 19.94 7.56
C SER A 111 0.77 20.69 7.76
#